data_AF-A0A9X5PJB9-F1
#
_entry.id   AF-A0A9X5PJB9-F1
#
_cell.length_a   1.000
_cell.length_b   1.000
_cell.length_c   1.000
_cell.angle_alpha   90.00
_cell.angle_beta   90.00
_cell.angle_gamma   90.00
#
_symmetry.space_group_name_H-M   'P 1'
#
loop_
_entity.id
_entity.type
_entity.pdbx_description
1 polymer ?
#
loop_
_entity_poly.entity_id
_entity_poly.type
_entity_poly.pdbx_seq_one_letter_code
_entity_poly.pdbx_strand_id
1 'polypeptide(L)' 'MITPEQIQALKRKQDTLQSLYRAWMAEKRKYTSVYVGDEHGNIVELQPGGTEKIVGHTQR' A
#
# COMPACT_ATOMS: atom_id res chain seq x y z
N MET A 1 7.13 12.02 -26.34
CA MET A 1 5.75 12.33 -25.92
C MET A 1 5.03 11.00 -25.75
N ILE A 2 4.48 10.71 -24.57
CA ILE A 2 3.76 9.44 -24.34
C ILE A 2 2.38 9.55 -25.00
N THR A 3 1.97 8.53 -25.75
CA THR A 3 0.65 8.50 -26.41
C THR A 3 -0.47 8.09 -25.45
N PRO A 4 -1.73 8.43 -25.74
CA PRO A 4 -2.87 7.97 -24.92
C PRO A 4 -2.93 6.45 -24.73
N GLU A 5 -2.57 5.67 -25.75
CA GLU A 5 -2.53 4.20 -25.69
C GLU A 5 -1.43 3.71 -24.74
N GLN A 6 -0.27 4.37 -24.76
CA GLN A 6 0.82 4.10 -23.82
C GLN A 6 0.42 4.44 -22.38
N ILE A 7 -0.32 5.54 -22.16
CA ILE A 7 -0.89 5.87 -20.84
C ILE A 7 -1.85 4.77 -20.39
N GLN A 8 -2.76 4.31 -21.24
CA GLN A 8 -3.68 3.23 -20.88
C GLN A 8 -2.97 1.90 -20.58
N ALA A 9 -1.92 1.57 -21.34
CA ALA A 9 -1.11 0.38 -21.07
C ALA A 9 -0.38 0.48 -19.73
N LEU A 10 0.14 1.67 -19.39
CA LEU A 10 0.78 1.92 -18.09
C LEU A 10 -0.22 1.80 -16.94
N LYS A 11 -1.43 2.37 -17.07
CA LYS A 11 -2.49 2.25 -16.07
C LYS A 11 -2.83 0.79 -15.78
N ARG A 12 -3.04 -0.03 -16.80
CA ARG A 12 -3.31 -1.48 -16.63
C ARG A 12 -2.19 -2.21 -15.88
N LYS A 13 -0.93 -1.87 -16.15
CA LYS A 13 0.21 -2.44 -15.42
C LYS A 13 0.25 -1.98 -13.97
N GLN A 14 -0.04 -0.70 -13.72
CA GLN A 14 -0.14 -0.15 -12.36
C GLN A 14 -1.26 -0.82 -11.56
N ASP A 15 -2.45 -1.01 -12.17
CA ASP A 15 -3.57 -1.69 -11.52
C ASP A 15 -3.23 -3.14 -11.16
N THR A 16 -2.53 -3.84 -12.05
CA THR A 16 -2.06 -5.21 -11.81
C THR A 16 -1.07 -5.25 -10.65
N LEU A 17 -0.07 -4.36 -10.67
CA LEU A 17 0.93 -4.27 -9.59
C LEU A 17 0.29 -3.92 -8.25
N GLN A 18 -0.66 -2.99 -8.24
CA GLN A 18 -1.37 -2.59 -7.02
C GLN A 18 -2.21 -3.74 -6.46
N SER A 19 -2.86 -4.53 -7.31
CA SER A 19 -3.63 -5.70 -6.91
C SER A 19 -2.73 -6.78 -6.30
N LEU A 20 -1.60 -7.09 -6.94
CA LEU A 20 -0.63 -8.06 -6.43
C LEU A 20 -0.02 -7.60 -5.10
N TYR A 21 0.32 -6.31 -4.98
CA TYR A 21 0.82 -5.73 -3.75
C TYR A 21 -0.20 -5.84 -2.61
N ARG A 22 -1.47 -5.52 -2.85
CA ARG A 22 -2.55 -5.65 -1.85
C ARG A 22 -2.72 -7.10 -1.41
N ALA A 23 -2.72 -8.05 -2.34
CA ALA A 23 -2.81 -9.48 -2.03
C ALA A 23 -1.64 -9.95 -1.17
N TRP A 24 -0.41 -9.56 -1.53
CA TRP A 24 0.78 -9.88 -0.75
C TRP A 24 0.77 -9.25 0.65
N MET A 25 0.36 -7.99 0.77
CA MET A 25 0.23 -7.31 2.07
C MET A 25 -0.80 -7.98 2.98
N ALA A 26 -1.95 -8.39 2.42
CA ALA A 26 -2.97 -9.11 3.15
C ALA A 26 -2.46 -10.46 3.68
N GLU A 27 -1.66 -11.18 2.89
CA GLU A 27 -1.02 -12.42 3.32
C GLU A 27 0.06 -12.17 4.39
N LYS A 28 0.96 -11.21 4.14
CA LYS A 28 2.07 -10.87 5.04
C LYS A 28 1.57 -10.44 6.43
N ARG A 29 0.49 -9.64 6.51
CA ARG A 29 -0.09 -9.17 7.78
C ARG A 29 -0.55 -10.31 8.69
N LYS A 30 -0.81 -11.51 8.17
CA LYS A 30 -1.16 -12.68 8.99
C LYS A 30 0.00 -13.16 9.87
N TYR A 31 1.24 -12.85 9.48
CA TYR A 31 2.44 -13.41 10.11
C TYR A 31 3.35 -12.37 10.74
N THR A 32 3.24 -11.09 10.36
CA THR A 32 4.10 -10.03 10.87
C THR A 32 3.40 -8.67 10.87
N SER A 33 3.83 -7.78 11.77
CA SER A 33 3.41 -6.37 11.75
C SER A 33 3.93 -5.70 10.48
N VAL A 34 3.09 -4.89 9.84
CA VAL A 34 3.47 -4.07 8.70
C VAL A 34 3.20 -2.59 8.99
N TYR A 35 4.08 -1.72 8.52
CA TYR A 35 3.97 -0.27 8.73
C TYR A 35 3.54 0.40 7.43
N VAL A 36 2.48 1.19 7.48
CA VAL A 36 1.93 1.91 6.33
C VAL A 36 1.70 3.37 6.68
N GLY A 37 1.79 4.26 5.69
CA GLY A 37 1.36 5.64 5.82
C GLY A 37 -0.14 5.77 5.57
N ASP A 38 -0.85 6.56 6.38
CA ASP A 38 -2.23 6.96 6.09
C ASP A 38 -2.33 8.31 5.36
N GLU A 39 -3.53 8.70 4.96
CA GLU A 39 -3.80 9.95 4.24
C GLU A 39 -3.52 11.21 5.09
N HIS A 40 -3.45 11.06 6.40
CA HIS A 40 -3.17 12.12 7.35
C HIS A 40 -1.67 12.25 7.66
N GLY A 41 -0.82 11.44 7.02
CA GLY A 41 0.62 11.45 7.23
C GLY A 41 1.07 10.68 8.47
N ASN A 42 0.18 9.90 9.10
CA ASN A 42 0.55 9.02 10.21
C ASN A 42 1.25 7.76 9.71
N ILE A 43 2.15 7.22 10.53
CA ILE A 43 2.68 5.87 10.37
C ILE A 43 1.83 4.94 11.25
N VAL A 44 1.13 4.02 10.60
CA VAL A 44 0.26 3.04 11.23
C VAL A 44 0.92 1.67 11.19
N GLU A 45 1.07 1.06 12.37
CA GLU A 45 1.40 -0.35 12.52
C GLU A 45 0.10 -1.18 12.41
N LEU A 46 0.12 -2.11 11.46
CA LEU A 46 -0.94 -3.08 11.21
C LEU A 46 -0.47 -4.44 11.71
N GLN A 47 -1.01 -4.90 12.83
CA GLN A 47 -0.56 -6.13 13.50
C GLN A 47 -1.27 -7.39 12.95
N PRO A 48 -0.64 -8.58 13.11
CA PRO A 48 -1.33 -9.86 12.98
C PRO A 48 -2.45 -9.97 14.01
N GLY A 49 -3.70 -10.09 13.55
CA GLY A 49 -4.89 -10.07 14.40
C GLY A 49 -5.81 -8.88 14.17
N GLY A 50 -5.44 -7.95 13.29
CA GLY A 50 -6.33 -6.87 12.85
C GLY A 50 -6.26 -5.60 13.69
N THR A 51 -5.48 -5.59 14.78
CA THR A 51 -5.21 -4.37 15.55
C THR A 51 -4.41 -3.38 14.72
N GLU A 52 -4.76 -2.10 14.85
CA GLU A 52 -4.08 -0.97 14.20
C GLU A 52 -3.62 0.00 15.27
N LYS A 53 -2.39 0.50 15.14
CA LYS A 53 -1.78 1.41 16.10
C LYS A 53 -1.02 2.50 15.37
N ILE A 54 -1.30 3.77 15.68
CA ILE A 54 -0.46 4.87 15.23
C ILE A 54 0.86 4.83 16.02
N VAL A 55 1.98 4.74 15.32
CA VAL A 55 3.33 4.63 15.91
C VAL A 55 4.21 5.84 15.59
N GLY A 56 3.75 6.74 14.73
CA GLY A 56 4.47 7.94 14.40
C GLY A 56 3.71 8.84 13.44
N HIS A 57 4.33 9.96 13.13
CA HIS A 57 3.83 10.92 12.16
C HIS A 57 4.99 11.31 11.24
N THR A 58 4.77 11.25 9.94
CA THR A 58 5.76 11.72 8.96
C THR A 58 5.71 13.25 8.96
N GLN A 59 6.83 13.89 9.33
CA GLN A 59 6.96 15.32 9.14
C GLN A 59 7.14 15.56 7.64
N ARG A 60 6.17 16.22 7.02
CA ARG A 60 6.32 16.75 5.67
C ARG A 60 7.26 17.95 5.65
#